data_AF-A0A7V0XHE5-F1
#
_entry.id   AF-A0A7V0XHE5-F1
#
_cell.length_a   1.000
_cell.length_b   1.000
_cell.length_c   1.000
_cell.angle_alpha   90.00
_cell.angle_beta   90.00
_cell.angle_gamma   90.00
#
_symmetry.space_group_name_H-M   'P 1'
#
loop_
_entity.id
_entity.type
_entity.pdbx_description
1 polymer ?
#
loop_
_entity_poly.entity_id
_entity_poly.type
_entity_poly.pdbx_seq_one_letter_code
_entity_poly.pdbx_strand_id
1 'polypeptide(L)' 'LMDSPKLVIPHPRFAERKFVLLPISEIAVNYIVPGYGQTVGELLQQCPDKSSVEKIE' A
#
# COMPACT_ATOMS: atom_id res chain seq x y z
N LEU A 1 -13.57 -2.36 6.36
CA LEU A 1 -12.73 -3.58 6.42
C LEU A 1 -13.60 -4.76 6.03
N MET A 2 -13.06 -5.70 5.26
CA MET A 2 -13.77 -6.93 4.88
C MET A 2 -12.84 -8.11 5.07
N ASP A 3 -13.32 -9.16 5.72
CA ASP A 3 -12.57 -10.39 5.95
C ASP A 3 -13.51 -11.59 5.78
N SER A 4 -13.24 -12.38 4.75
CA SER A 4 -14.03 -13.55 4.37
C SER A 4 -13.13 -14.58 3.69
N PRO A 5 -13.55 -15.85 3.61
CA PRO A 5 -12.73 -16.90 3.01
C PRO A 5 -12.30 -16.65 1.55
N LYS A 6 -13.01 -15.77 0.83
CA LYS A 6 -12.74 -15.46 -0.58
C LYS A 6 -12.25 -14.03 -0.83
N LEU A 7 -12.31 -13.14 0.16
CA LEU A 7 -12.02 -11.71 -0.02
C LEU A 7 -11.57 -11.07 1.28
N VAL A 8 -10.42 -10.38 1.22
CA VAL A 8 -9.86 -9.59 2.32
C VAL A 8 -9.54 -8.19 1.83
N ILE A 9 -10.06 -7.17 2.53
CA ILE A 9 -9.86 -5.74 2.22
C ILE A 9 -9.48 -4.95 3.48
N PRO A 10 -8.33 -4.24 3.47
CA PRO A 10 -7.32 -4.21 2.42
C PRO A 10 -6.57 -5.55 2.30
N HIS A 11 -5.88 -5.77 1.18
CA HIS A 11 -5.11 -6.99 0.95
C HIS A 11 -4.06 -7.18 2.08
N PRO A 12 -3.89 -8.39 2.66
CA PRO A 12 -3.01 -8.62 3.81
C PRO A 12 -1.57 -8.13 3.62
N ARG A 13 -1.06 -8.27 2.38
CA ARG A 13 0.28 -7.84 1.97
C ARG A 13 0.32 -6.47 1.28
N PHE A 14 -0.65 -5.60 1.53
CA PHE A 14 -0.73 -4.26 0.91
C PHE A 14 0.52 -3.43 1.23
N ALA A 15 0.91 -3.36 2.50
CA ALA A 15 2.07 -2.56 2.96
C ALA A 15 3.44 -3.12 2.52
N GLU A 16 3.48 -4.36 2.02
CA GLU A 16 4.73 -5.02 1.61
C GLU A 16 5.09 -4.77 0.15
N ARG A 17 4.22 -4.11 -0.63
CA ARG A 17 4.35 -4.03 -2.08
C ARG A 17 4.60 -2.60 -2.52
N LYS A 18 5.84 -2.30 -2.90
CA LYS A 18 6.22 -0.95 -3.33
C LYS A 18 5.47 -0.51 -4.59
N PHE A 19 5.21 -1.43 -5.51
CA PHE A 19 4.44 -1.15 -6.74
C PHE A 19 2.95 -0.84 -6.46
N VAL A 20 2.44 -1.12 -5.27
CA VAL A 20 1.09 -0.73 -4.84
C VAL A 20 1.16 0.64 -4.16
N LEU A 21 2.07 0.79 -3.21
CA LEU A 21 2.18 2.00 -2.38
C LEU A 21 2.66 3.22 -3.17
N LEU A 22 3.62 3.05 -4.08
CA LEU A 22 4.21 4.16 -4.83
C LEU A 22 3.16 4.86 -5.72
N PRO A 23 2.40 4.17 -6.60
CA PRO A 23 1.35 4.84 -7.37
C PRO A 23 0.24 5.47 -6.51
N ILE A 24 -0.14 4.85 -5.40
CA ILE A 24 -1.17 5.43 -4.50
C ILE A 24 -0.62 6.70 -3.83
N SER A 25 0.68 6.73 -3.48
CA SER A 25 1.29 7.90 -2.85
C SER A 25 1.25 9.13 -3.76
N GLU A 26 1.32 8.96 -5.09
CA GLU A 26 1.23 10.06 -6.05
C GLU A 26 -0.12 10.78 -6.02
N ILE A 27 -1.20 10.06 -5.67
CA ILE A 27 -2.57 10.60 -5.66
C ILE A 27 -3.10 10.87 -4.26
N ALA A 28 -2.60 10.17 -3.23
CA ALA A 28 -3.19 10.18 -1.89
C ALA A 28 -2.17 9.83 -0.78
N VAL A 29 -1.02 10.49 -0.76
CA VAL A 29 0.06 10.24 0.23
C VAL A 29 -0.40 10.29 1.70
N ASN A 30 -1.32 11.20 2.04
CA ASN A 30 -1.81 11.40 3.41
C ASN A 30 -3.02 10.52 3.77
N TYR A 31 -3.48 9.64 2.88
CA TYR A 31 -4.60 8.75 3.15
C TYR A 31 -4.22 7.73 4.22
N ILE A 32 -5.00 7.67 5.31
CA ILE A 32 -4.83 6.69 6.37
C ILE A 32 -5.42 5.36 5.91
N VAL A 33 -4.58 4.33 5.76
CA VAL A 33 -5.01 3.02 5.27
C VAL A 33 -5.77 2.29 6.39
N PRO A 34 -7.05 1.92 6.19
CA PRO A 34 -7.82 1.21 7.20
C PRO A 34 -7.13 -0.10 7.62
N GLY A 35 -7.07 -0.36 8.92
CA GLY A 35 -6.42 -1.54 9.49
C GLY A 35 -4.92 -1.40 9.76
N TYR A 36 -4.24 -0.43 9.14
CA TYR A 36 -2.83 -0.10 9.44
C TYR A 36 -2.71 1.09 10.39
N GLY A 37 -3.64 2.05 10.31
CA GLY A 37 -3.58 3.28 11.11
C GLY A 37 -2.44 4.23 10.72
N GLN A 38 -1.78 3.95 9.60
CA GLN A 38 -0.68 4.73 9.02
C GLN A 38 -1.10 5.31 7.68
N THR A 39 -0.50 6.42 7.30
CA THR A 39 -0.63 7.03 5.97
C THR A 39 0.03 6.17 4.90
N VAL A 40 -0.39 6.32 3.65
CA VAL A 40 0.29 5.69 2.49
C VAL A 40 1.76 6.07 2.43
N GLY A 41 2.09 7.33 2.73
CA GLY A 41 3.49 7.80 2.79
C GLY A 41 4.33 7.07 3.84
N GLU A 42 3.82 6.91 5.06
CA GLU A 42 4.50 6.17 6.13
C GLU A 42 4.70 4.69 5.76
N LEU A 43 3.67 4.06 5.20
CA LEU A 43 3.76 2.66 4.73
C LEU A 43 4.77 2.50 3.61
N LEU A 44 4.84 3.46 2.67
CA LEU A 44 5.82 3.46 1.58
C LEU A 44 7.26 3.56 2.12
N GLN A 45 7.50 4.42 3.12
CA GLN A 45 8.81 4.56 3.76
C GLN A 45 9.24 3.30 4.52
N GLN A 46 8.29 2.56 5.09
CA GLN A 46 8.53 1.33 5.86
C GLN A 46 8.48 0.06 5.00
N CYS A 47 8.24 0.20 3.69
CA CYS A 47 8.04 -0.94 2.81
C CYS A 47 9.32 -1.80 2.69
N PRO A 48 9.24 -3.12 2.96
CA PRO A 48 10.42 -4.00 2.89
C PRO A 48 10.89 -4.27 1.46
N ASP A 49 10.04 -4.04 0.45
CA ASP A 49 10.36 -4.23 -0.95
C ASP A 49 11.29 -3.12 -1.47
N LYS A 50 12.52 -3.49 -1.79
CA LYS A 50 13.58 -2.58 -2.26
C LYS A 50 13.69 -2.49 -3.78
N SER A 51 12.78 -3.13 -4.52
CA SER A 51 12.83 -3.16 -5.98
C SER A 51 12.67 -1.75 -6.58
N SER A 52 13.18 -1.57 -7.81
CA SER A 52 12.84 -0.38 -8.61
C SER A 52 11.39 -0.53 -9.08
N VAL A 53 10.64 0.57 -9.05
CA VAL A 53 9.29 0.65 -9.61
C VAL A 53 9.31 1.81 -10.58
N GLU A 54 9.02 1.52 -11.84
CA GLU A 54 9.09 2.48 -12.93
C GLU A 54 7.72 2.58 -13.60
N LYS A 55 7.38 3.78 -14.04
CA LYS A 55 6.17 4.02 -14.80
C LYS A 55 6.42 3.54 -16.24
N ILE A 56 5.52 2.70 -16.74
CA ILE A 56 5.55 2.25 -18.14
C ILE A 56 4.77 3.29 -18.96
N GLU A 57 5.37 3.73 -20.07
CA GLU A 57 4.74 4.58 -21.10
C GLU A 57 4.14 3.74 -22.23
#